data_AF-A0A380T754-F1
#
_entry.id   AF-A0A380T754-F1
#
_cell.length_a   1.000
_cell.length_b   1.000
_cell.length_c   1.000
_cell.angle_alpha   90.00
_cell.angle_beta   90.00
_cell.angle_gamma   90.00
#
_symmetry.space_group_name_H-M   'P 1'
#
loop_
_entity.id
_entity.type
_entity.pdbx_description
1 polymer ?
#
loop_
_entity_poly.entity_id
_entity_poly.type
_entity_poly.pdbx_seq_one_letter_code
_entity_poly.pdbx_strand_id
1 'polypeptide(L)'
;MNNLTLPDGDAKPIDQLFSCTTARVDLWRELNALCRRWRNCKDQPASAKVQQQCLAQLEQLAQLEAYQAYPGPRLLALLVERVAAGNGIGALHLAQRISSSLLDRSYKQDANDWEASEDLPDAPAPRSFAAASAHRPYFETLIVSPAPISTWPQHLQAIRQLRRHQDPFIYEPVMTAPLRMRCSR
;
A
#
# COMPACT_ATOMS: atom_id res chain seq x y z
N MET A 1 35.26 14.39 -35.42
CA MET A 1 34.63 14.79 -34.15
C MET A 1 33.14 14.52 -34.31
N ASN A 2 32.68 13.33 -33.93
CA ASN A 2 31.28 12.94 -34.08
C ASN A 2 30.64 12.86 -32.69
N ASN A 3 29.64 13.70 -32.48
CA ASN A 3 28.78 13.68 -31.30
C ASN A 3 27.98 12.38 -31.28
N LEU A 4 28.17 11.58 -30.24
CA LEU A 4 27.31 10.44 -29.92
C LEU A 4 26.10 10.96 -29.14
N THR A 5 25.02 11.21 -29.85
CA THR A 5 23.70 11.40 -29.26
C THR A 5 23.26 10.05 -28.69
N LEU A 6 23.24 9.93 -27.36
CA LEU A 6 22.58 8.81 -26.68
C LEU A 6 21.07 8.91 -26.98
N PRO A 7 20.37 7.80 -27.30
CA PRO A 7 18.93 7.84 -27.43
C PRO A 7 18.33 8.19 -26.07
N ASP A 8 17.48 9.23 -26.04
CA ASP A 8 16.61 9.56 -24.93
C ASP A 8 15.70 8.36 -24.66
N GLY A 9 16.14 7.45 -23.80
CA GLY A 9 15.23 6.52 -23.16
C GLY A 9 14.29 7.37 -22.31
N ASP A 10 12.99 7.19 -22.50
CA ASP A 10 11.88 7.82 -21.76
C ASP A 10 11.98 7.58 -20.23
N ALA A 11 13.01 8.13 -19.60
CA ALA A 11 13.13 8.26 -18.18
C ALA A 11 12.18 9.40 -17.80
N LYS A 12 10.95 9.02 -17.46
CA LYS A 12 9.95 9.95 -16.92
C LYS A 12 10.62 10.83 -15.83
N PRO A 13 10.54 12.16 -15.95
CA PRO A 13 11.30 13.06 -15.10
C PRO A 13 10.93 12.91 -13.63
N ILE A 14 11.91 13.12 -12.75
CA ILE A 14 11.81 13.03 -11.28
C ILE A 14 10.62 13.84 -10.71
N ASP A 15 10.13 14.86 -11.42
CA ASP A 15 8.92 15.62 -11.07
C ASP A 15 7.65 14.75 -10.99
N GLN A 16 7.59 13.64 -11.74
CA GLN A 16 6.53 12.65 -11.59
C GLN A 16 6.68 11.85 -10.29
N LEU A 17 7.89 11.61 -9.79
CA LEU A 17 8.12 10.86 -8.55
C LEU A 17 7.62 11.63 -7.31
N PHE A 18 7.80 12.95 -7.28
CA PHE A 18 7.20 13.79 -6.24
C PHE A 18 5.67 13.86 -6.35
N SER A 19 5.16 13.84 -7.59
CA SER A 19 3.73 13.67 -7.85
C SER A 19 3.22 12.30 -7.37
N CYS A 20 4.02 11.23 -7.43
CA CYS A 20 3.61 9.88 -7.06
C CYS A 20 3.32 9.69 -5.56
N THR A 21 4.02 10.38 -4.65
CA THR A 21 3.76 10.22 -3.21
C THR A 21 2.44 10.89 -2.80
N THR A 22 2.16 12.08 -3.34
CA THR A 22 0.86 12.74 -3.17
C THR A 22 -0.24 11.96 -3.89
N ALA A 23 0.03 11.50 -5.11
CA ALA A 23 -0.90 10.68 -5.88
C ALA A 23 -1.26 9.37 -5.15
N ARG A 24 -0.33 8.75 -4.41
CA ARG A 24 -0.63 7.57 -3.60
C ARG A 24 -1.74 7.85 -2.59
N VAL A 25 -1.59 8.90 -1.80
CA VAL A 25 -2.56 9.27 -0.76
C VAL A 25 -3.89 9.64 -1.41
N ASP A 26 -3.87 10.35 -2.54
CA ASP A 26 -5.07 10.73 -3.27
C ASP A 26 -5.83 9.52 -3.84
N LEU A 27 -5.14 8.56 -4.45
CA LEU A 27 -5.76 7.32 -4.96
C LEU A 27 -6.45 6.52 -3.85
N TRP A 28 -5.86 6.48 -2.64
CA TRP A 28 -6.48 5.86 -1.47
C TRP A 28 -7.68 6.64 -0.94
N ARG A 29 -7.65 7.98 -0.99
CA ARG A 29 -8.80 8.83 -0.64
C ARG A 29 -9.94 8.65 -1.64
N GLU A 30 -9.64 8.53 -2.92
CA GLU A 30 -10.60 8.22 -3.97
C GLU A 30 -11.26 6.85 -3.74
N LEU A 31 -10.47 5.81 -3.48
CA LEU A 31 -11.01 4.48 -3.15
C LEU A 31 -11.92 4.52 -1.92
N ASN A 32 -11.51 5.23 -0.86
CA ASN A 32 -12.34 5.43 0.33
C ASN A 32 -13.66 6.12 -0.02
N ALA A 33 -13.64 7.17 -0.86
CA ALA A 33 -14.85 7.82 -1.35
C ALA A 33 -15.74 6.89 -2.19
N LEU A 34 -15.15 6.04 -3.04
CA LEU A 34 -15.87 5.02 -3.79
C LEU A 34 -16.57 4.01 -2.85
N CYS A 35 -15.87 3.48 -1.85
CA CYS A 35 -16.47 2.59 -0.86
C CYS A 35 -17.59 3.27 -0.06
N ARG A 36 -17.45 4.57 0.28
CA ARG A 36 -18.52 5.34 0.96
C ARG A 36 -19.75 5.45 0.07
N ARG A 37 -19.56 5.78 -1.21
CA ARG A 37 -20.64 5.84 -2.19
C ARG A 37 -21.30 4.49 -2.34
N TRP A 38 -20.52 3.42 -2.45
CA TRP A 38 -21.01 2.05 -2.58
C TRP A 38 -21.91 1.66 -1.41
N ARG A 39 -21.46 1.89 -0.17
CA ARG A 39 -22.27 1.64 1.04
C ARG A 39 -23.60 2.39 1.04
N ASN A 40 -23.63 3.60 0.49
CA ASN A 40 -24.82 4.45 0.46
C ASN A 40 -25.74 4.16 -0.75
N CYS A 41 -25.32 3.30 -1.70
CA CYS A 41 -26.14 2.91 -2.83
C CYS A 41 -27.28 2.00 -2.37
N LYS A 42 -28.53 2.44 -2.58
CA LYS A 42 -29.74 1.66 -2.27
C LYS A 42 -30.20 0.79 -3.44
N ASP A 43 -29.81 1.16 -4.65
CA ASP A 43 -30.21 0.50 -5.89
C ASP A 43 -29.17 -0.56 -6.30
N GLN A 44 -29.65 -1.77 -6.61
CA GLN A 44 -28.79 -2.93 -6.87
C GLN A 44 -27.90 -2.78 -8.12
N PRO A 45 -28.41 -2.36 -9.30
CA PRO A 45 -27.57 -2.13 -10.47
C PRO A 45 -26.57 -0.99 -10.27
N ALA A 46 -26.96 0.09 -9.57
CA ALA A 46 -26.03 1.16 -9.21
C ALA A 46 -24.94 0.66 -8.25
N SER A 47 -25.30 -0.16 -7.27
CA SER A 47 -24.36 -0.78 -6.32
C SER A 47 -23.33 -1.67 -7.03
N ALA A 48 -23.78 -2.55 -7.94
CA ALA A 48 -22.89 -3.40 -8.74
C ALA A 48 -21.91 -2.58 -9.59
N LYS A 49 -22.37 -1.46 -10.16
CA LYS A 49 -21.49 -0.55 -10.93
C LYS A 49 -20.42 0.08 -10.05
N VAL A 50 -20.76 0.53 -8.83
CA VAL A 50 -19.76 1.12 -7.92
C VAL A 50 -18.80 0.05 -7.37
N GLN A 51 -19.29 -1.17 -7.11
CA GLN A 51 -18.43 -2.30 -6.74
C GLN A 51 -17.36 -2.56 -7.83
N GLN A 52 -17.76 -2.59 -9.10
CA GLN A 52 -16.83 -2.77 -10.22
C GLN A 52 -15.81 -1.63 -10.31
N GLN A 53 -16.22 -0.39 -10.02
CA GLN A 53 -15.30 0.76 -9.94
C GLN A 53 -14.28 0.61 -8.80
N CYS A 54 -14.69 0.09 -7.64
CA CYS A 54 -13.77 -0.21 -6.54
C CYS A 54 -12.72 -1.25 -6.94
N LEU A 55 -13.12 -2.33 -7.63
CA LEU A 55 -12.19 -3.35 -8.13
C LEU A 55 -11.20 -2.76 -9.14
N ALA A 56 -11.67 -1.97 -10.10
CA ALA A 56 -10.80 -1.31 -11.07
C ALA A 56 -9.79 -0.35 -10.39
N GLN A 57 -10.22 0.41 -9.38
CA GLN A 57 -9.31 1.29 -8.61
C GLN A 57 -8.28 0.48 -7.81
N LEU A 58 -8.67 -0.67 -7.25
CA LEU A 58 -7.76 -1.58 -6.54
C LEU A 58 -6.69 -2.16 -7.46
N GLU A 59 -7.01 -2.48 -8.72
CA GLU A 59 -6.03 -2.92 -9.71
C GLU A 59 -4.98 -1.84 -10.03
N GLN A 60 -5.41 -0.58 -10.14
CA GLN A 60 -4.48 0.55 -10.31
C GLN A 60 -3.58 0.73 -9.09
N LEU A 61 -4.17 0.69 -7.89
CA LEU A 61 -3.42 0.79 -6.63
C LEU A 61 -2.42 -0.35 -6.47
N ALA A 62 -2.76 -1.58 -6.84
CA ALA A 62 -1.87 -2.73 -6.69
C ALA A 62 -0.51 -2.56 -7.40
N GLN A 63 -0.47 -1.85 -8.53
CA GLN A 63 0.78 -1.55 -9.23
C GLN A 63 1.69 -0.62 -8.45
N LEU A 64 1.12 0.39 -7.78
CA LEU A 64 1.84 1.35 -6.97
C LEU A 64 2.27 0.73 -5.63
N GLU A 65 1.36 0.00 -5.00
CA GLU A 65 1.58 -0.63 -3.70
C GLU A 65 2.57 -1.81 -3.76
N ALA A 66 2.89 -2.32 -4.94
CA ALA A 66 3.96 -3.30 -5.14
C ALA A 66 5.35 -2.79 -4.69
N TYR A 67 5.51 -1.47 -4.54
CA TYR A 67 6.74 -0.82 -4.11
C TYR A 67 6.63 -0.18 -2.72
N GLN A 68 5.60 -0.52 -1.95
CA GLN A 68 5.35 0.04 -0.63
C GLN A 68 5.21 -1.09 0.40
N ALA A 69 5.70 -0.88 1.61
CA ALA A 69 5.62 -1.88 2.67
C ALA A 69 4.20 -1.92 3.27
N TYR A 70 3.71 -0.77 3.71
CA TYR A 70 2.33 -0.60 4.17
C TYR A 70 1.44 -0.27 2.96
N PRO A 71 0.16 -0.70 2.89
CA PRO A 71 -0.54 -1.60 3.80
C PRO A 71 -0.13 -3.07 3.60
N GLY A 72 0.64 -3.35 2.55
CA GLY A 72 1.18 -4.66 2.27
C GLY A 72 0.16 -5.62 1.63
N PRO A 73 0.65 -6.78 1.17
CA PRO A 73 -0.15 -7.71 0.35
C PRO A 73 -1.34 -8.30 1.10
N ARG A 74 -1.23 -8.50 2.43
CA ARG A 74 -2.29 -9.09 3.27
C ARG A 74 -3.51 -8.19 3.35
N LEU A 75 -3.33 -6.91 3.67
CA LEU A 75 -4.44 -5.96 3.79
C LEU A 75 -5.07 -5.64 2.41
N LEU A 76 -4.24 -5.59 1.36
CA LEU A 76 -4.74 -5.43 -0.01
C LEU A 76 -5.57 -6.62 -0.45
N ALA A 77 -5.08 -7.85 -0.24
CA ALA A 77 -5.82 -9.07 -0.57
C ALA A 77 -7.16 -9.12 0.17
N LEU A 78 -7.17 -8.79 1.47
CA LEU A 78 -8.40 -8.70 2.26
C LEU A 78 -9.37 -7.67 1.68
N LEU A 79 -8.89 -6.47 1.32
CA LEU A 79 -9.76 -5.43 0.74
C LEU A 79 -10.35 -5.86 -0.60
N VAL A 80 -9.56 -6.50 -1.46
CA VAL A 80 -10.02 -7.08 -2.73
C VAL A 80 -11.09 -8.15 -2.47
N GLU A 81 -10.85 -9.07 -1.52
CA GLU A 81 -11.82 -10.10 -1.13
C GLU A 81 -13.14 -9.48 -0.66
N ARG A 82 -13.10 -8.45 0.19
CA ARG A 82 -14.31 -7.77 0.68
C ARG A 82 -15.11 -7.13 -0.43
N VAL A 83 -14.44 -6.46 -1.37
CA VAL A 83 -15.11 -5.86 -2.52
C VAL A 83 -15.69 -6.96 -3.43
N ALA A 84 -14.94 -8.02 -3.71
CA ALA A 84 -15.42 -9.13 -4.54
C ALA A 84 -16.62 -9.86 -3.93
N ALA A 85 -16.62 -10.08 -2.61
CA ALA A 85 -17.70 -10.73 -1.86
C ALA A 85 -18.94 -9.84 -1.65
N GLY A 86 -18.93 -8.58 -2.11
CA GLY A 86 -20.04 -7.65 -1.91
C GLY A 86 -20.13 -7.09 -0.49
N ASN A 87 -19.11 -7.26 0.35
CA ASN A 87 -19.07 -6.73 1.71
C ASN A 87 -18.67 -5.25 1.72
N GLY A 88 -19.60 -4.38 1.33
CA GLY A 88 -19.38 -2.93 1.25
C GLY A 88 -19.06 -2.26 2.59
N ILE A 89 -19.59 -2.78 3.70
CA ILE A 89 -19.30 -2.26 5.05
C ILE A 89 -17.84 -2.56 5.42
N GLY A 90 -17.42 -3.82 5.31
CA GLY A 90 -16.06 -4.24 5.61
C GLY A 90 -15.03 -3.58 4.68
N ALA A 91 -15.34 -3.48 3.39
CA ALA A 91 -14.48 -2.77 2.43
C ALA A 91 -14.33 -1.28 2.79
N LEU A 92 -15.40 -0.62 3.23
CA LEU A 92 -15.33 0.76 3.66
C LEU A 92 -14.47 0.94 4.91
N HIS A 93 -14.67 0.12 5.95
CA HIS A 93 -13.96 0.27 7.22
C HIS A 93 -12.45 0.05 7.00
N LEU A 94 -12.08 -0.97 6.23
CA LEU A 94 -10.69 -1.24 5.90
C LEU A 94 -10.07 -0.14 5.04
N ALA A 95 -10.75 0.33 3.99
CA ALA A 95 -10.26 1.43 3.15
C ALA A 95 -10.13 2.74 3.95
N GLN A 96 -11.04 3.01 4.88
CA GLN A 96 -10.97 4.16 5.78
C GLN A 96 -9.77 4.09 6.71
N ARG A 97 -9.52 2.93 7.33
CA ARG A 97 -8.38 2.74 8.23
C ARG A 97 -7.05 2.94 7.50
N ILE A 98 -6.89 2.30 6.34
CA ILE A 98 -5.68 2.44 5.51
C ILE A 98 -5.50 3.91 5.09
N SER A 99 -6.55 4.54 4.58
CA SER A 99 -6.50 5.94 4.12
C SER A 99 -6.12 6.91 5.25
N SER A 100 -6.65 6.72 6.47
CA SER A 100 -6.29 7.54 7.64
C SER A 100 -4.85 7.32 8.08
N SER A 101 -4.42 6.06 8.19
CA SER A 101 -3.04 5.71 8.57
C SER A 101 -2.01 6.22 7.57
N LEU A 102 -2.33 6.24 6.26
CA LEU A 102 -1.48 6.85 5.25
C LEU A 102 -1.37 8.38 5.41
N LEU A 103 -2.48 9.03 5.73
CA LEU A 103 -2.56 10.48 5.86
C LEU A 103 -1.75 11.00 7.06
N ASP A 104 -1.89 10.35 8.21
CA ASP A 104 -1.19 10.76 9.44
C ASP A 104 0.11 9.99 9.71
N ARG A 105 0.42 9.02 8.84
CA ARG A 105 1.62 8.16 8.88
C ARG A 105 1.71 7.32 10.16
N SER A 106 0.58 6.97 10.78
CA SER A 106 0.58 6.19 12.02
C SER A 106 1.10 4.77 11.87
N TYR A 107 1.01 4.17 10.67
CA TYR A 107 1.54 2.82 10.40
C TYR A 107 3.04 2.69 10.71
N LYS A 108 3.76 3.81 10.78
CA LYS A 108 5.19 3.84 11.12
C LYS A 108 5.46 3.55 12.60
N GLN A 109 4.45 3.72 13.46
CA GLN A 109 4.57 3.70 14.91
C GLN A 109 3.60 2.70 15.55
N ASP A 110 2.42 2.50 14.96
CA ASP A 110 1.39 1.62 15.47
C ASP A 110 1.38 0.29 14.69
N ALA A 111 1.69 -0.80 15.39
CA ALA A 111 1.64 -2.15 14.83
C ALA A 111 0.21 -2.57 14.47
N ASN A 112 -0.82 -2.02 15.14
CA ASN A 112 -2.21 -2.36 14.90
C ASN A 112 -2.67 -1.97 13.49
N ASP A 113 -2.07 -0.95 12.88
CA ASP A 113 -2.41 -0.52 11.53
C ASP A 113 -2.14 -1.60 10.48
N TRP A 114 -1.22 -2.53 10.77
CA TRP A 114 -0.81 -3.64 9.91
C TRP A 114 -1.68 -4.88 10.07
N GLU A 115 -2.51 -4.94 11.10
CA GLU A 115 -3.31 -6.12 11.41
C GLU A 115 -4.60 -6.17 10.60
N ALA A 116 -4.89 -7.33 10.01
CA ALA A 116 -6.11 -7.56 9.23
C ALA A 116 -7.37 -7.80 10.09
N SER A 117 -7.29 -7.58 11.42
CA SER A 117 -8.37 -7.93 12.35
C SER A 117 -9.64 -7.11 12.11
N GLU A 118 -10.77 -7.81 12.21
CA GLU A 118 -12.14 -7.29 12.17
C GLU A 118 -12.59 -6.69 13.52
N ASP A 119 -11.92 -7.07 14.62
CA ASP A 119 -12.31 -6.74 15.99
C ASP A 119 -11.72 -5.40 16.49
N LEU A 120 -11.07 -4.64 15.62
CA LEU A 120 -10.64 -3.29 15.99
C LEU A 120 -11.90 -2.41 16.09
N PRO A 121 -12.21 -1.85 17.27
CA PRO A 121 -13.41 -1.05 17.45
C PRO A 121 -13.48 0.08 16.42
N ASP A 122 -14.67 0.36 15.89
CA ASP A 122 -14.95 1.42 14.91
C ASP A 122 -14.57 2.83 15.37
N ALA A 123 -14.30 2.99 16.67
CA ALA A 123 -13.75 4.21 17.20
C ALA A 123 -12.24 4.23 16.95
N PRO A 124 -11.66 5.31 16.41
CA PRO A 124 -10.22 5.52 16.56
C PRO A 124 -9.95 5.43 18.06
N ALA A 125 -9.28 4.36 18.50
CA ALA A 125 -8.88 4.24 19.88
C ALA A 125 -8.16 5.56 20.22
N PRO A 126 -8.53 6.27 21.30
CA PRO A 126 -7.86 7.49 21.67
C PRO A 126 -6.38 7.14 21.70
N ARG A 127 -5.62 7.74 20.79
CA ARG A 127 -4.19 7.50 20.69
C ARG A 127 -3.65 7.82 22.07
N SER A 128 -3.29 6.78 22.81
CA SER A 128 -2.54 6.99 24.02
C SER A 128 -1.30 7.71 23.53
N PHE A 129 -1.14 8.97 23.91
CA PHE A 129 0.15 9.66 23.88
C PHE A 129 1.01 8.93 24.91
N ALA A 130 1.30 7.65 24.67
CA ALA A 130 2.20 6.86 25.46
C ALA A 130 3.50 7.63 25.41
N ALA A 131 3.92 8.07 26.59
CA ALA A 131 5.04 8.95 26.83
C ALA A 131 6.18 8.64 25.87
N ALA A 132 6.69 9.69 25.20
CA ALA A 132 7.77 9.73 24.23
C ALA A 132 8.80 8.59 24.37
N SER A 133 8.41 7.37 23.97
CA SER A 133 9.32 6.28 23.72
C SER A 133 10.12 6.77 22.52
N ALA A 134 11.44 6.82 22.67
CA ALA A 134 12.36 7.40 21.68
C ALA A 134 11.90 7.03 20.27
N HIS A 135 11.38 8.02 19.54
CA HIS A 135 10.76 7.81 18.24
C HIS A 135 11.80 7.22 17.30
N ARG A 136 11.70 5.91 17.03
CA ARG A 136 12.63 5.24 16.11
C ARG A 136 12.29 5.69 14.70
N PRO A 137 13.26 6.24 13.95
CA PRO A 137 13.05 6.56 12.54
C PRO A 137 12.56 5.34 11.77
N TYR A 138 11.59 5.55 10.89
CA TYR A 138 11.03 4.51 10.02
C TYR A 138 11.43 4.75 8.57
N PHE A 139 11.85 3.69 7.88
CA PHE A 139 12.05 3.71 6.43
C PHE A 139 11.66 2.37 5.78
N GLU A 140 11.42 2.39 4.48
CA GLU A 140 11.16 1.18 3.69
C GLU A 140 12.40 0.84 2.86
N THR A 141 12.73 -0.44 2.76
CA THR A 141 13.90 -0.92 2.04
C THR A 141 13.45 -1.73 0.82
N LEU A 142 13.63 -1.17 -0.37
CA LEU A 142 13.32 -1.87 -1.62
C LEU A 142 14.45 -2.85 -1.97
N ILE A 143 14.10 -4.12 -2.10
CA ILE A 143 15.00 -5.23 -2.43
C ILE A 143 14.58 -5.78 -3.80
N VAL A 144 15.44 -5.62 -4.79
CA VAL A 144 15.22 -6.18 -6.12
C VAL A 144 15.73 -7.62 -6.12
N SER A 145 14.82 -8.59 -6.32
CA SER A 145 15.16 -10.01 -6.23
C SER A 145 14.79 -10.75 -7.53
N PRO A 146 15.71 -11.51 -8.13
CA PRO A 146 15.39 -12.40 -9.25
C PRO A 146 14.72 -13.71 -8.79
N ALA A 147 14.62 -13.96 -7.47
CA ALA A 147 14.01 -15.17 -6.94
C ALA A 147 12.50 -15.25 -7.31
N PRO A 148 11.91 -16.46 -7.39
CA PRO A 148 10.49 -16.61 -7.66
C PRO A 148 9.63 -15.85 -6.63
N ILE A 149 8.56 -15.19 -7.08
CA ILE A 149 7.66 -14.39 -6.23
C ILE A 149 7.11 -15.21 -5.05
N SER A 150 6.89 -16.51 -5.25
CA SER A 150 6.42 -17.44 -4.21
C SER A 150 7.36 -17.55 -3.01
N THR A 151 8.66 -17.29 -3.16
CA THR A 151 9.63 -17.38 -2.06
C THR A 151 9.81 -16.06 -1.31
N TRP A 152 9.32 -14.94 -1.85
CA TRP A 152 9.51 -13.62 -1.26
C TRP A 152 8.93 -13.49 0.15
N PRO A 153 7.71 -14.00 0.47
CA PRO A 153 7.18 -13.90 1.83
C PRO A 153 8.12 -14.50 2.88
N GLN A 154 8.72 -15.66 2.57
CA GLN A 154 9.68 -16.32 3.44
C GLN A 154 10.95 -15.49 3.63
N HIS A 155 11.50 -14.92 2.56
CA HIS A 155 12.69 -14.07 2.65
C HIS A 155 12.42 -12.78 3.44
N LEU A 156 11.28 -12.12 3.18
CA LEU A 156 10.86 -10.94 3.93
C LEU A 156 10.71 -11.25 5.42
N GLN A 157 10.13 -12.40 5.77
CA GLN A 157 10.03 -12.85 7.16
C GLN A 157 11.40 -13.10 7.80
N ALA A 158 12.32 -13.76 7.09
CA ALA A 158 13.68 -13.98 7.57
C ALA A 158 14.40 -12.66 7.85
N ILE A 159 14.27 -11.66 6.96
CA ILE A 159 14.84 -10.32 7.16
C ILE A 159 14.22 -9.64 8.40
N ARG A 160 12.89 -9.74 8.59
CA ARG A 160 12.22 -9.20 9.79
C ARG A 160 12.73 -9.83 11.08
N GLN A 161 13.04 -11.11 11.07
CA GLN A 161 13.60 -11.83 12.23
C GLN A 161 15.03 -11.40 12.60
N LEU A 162 15.77 -10.77 11.68
CA LEU A 162 17.09 -10.22 11.97
C LEU A 162 17.04 -8.90 12.76
N ARG A 163 15.87 -8.26 12.87
CA ARG A 163 15.69 -7.03 13.65
C ARG A 163 15.96 -7.30 15.13
N ARG A 164 16.73 -6.42 15.75
CA ARG A 164 16.98 -6.46 17.19
C ARG A 164 16.16 -5.41 17.88
N HIS A 165 15.77 -5.69 19.11
CA HIS A 165 15.09 -4.68 19.93
C HIS A 165 15.94 -3.43 20.15
N GLN A 166 17.27 -3.51 20.04
CA GLN A 166 18.21 -2.40 20.22
C GLN A 166 18.45 -1.58 18.94
N ASP A 167 17.87 -1.96 17.80
CA ASP A 167 18.09 -1.22 16.55
C ASP A 167 17.56 0.22 16.70
N PRO A 168 18.35 1.24 16.30
CA PRO A 168 17.97 2.65 16.49
C PRO A 168 16.89 3.11 15.51
N PHE A 169 16.44 2.24 14.60
CA PHE A 169 15.45 2.51 13.56
C PHE A 169 14.56 1.28 13.32
N ILE A 170 13.47 1.49 12.60
CA ILE A 170 12.59 0.44 12.09
C ILE A 170 12.66 0.48 10.56
N TYR A 171 12.96 -0.66 9.93
CA TYR A 171 13.01 -0.76 8.47
C TYR A 171 12.06 -1.84 7.99
N GLU A 172 11.15 -1.54 7.06
CA GLU A 172 10.30 -2.56 6.43
C GLU A 172 10.84 -2.98 5.05
N PRO A 173 11.18 -4.27 4.84
CA PRO A 173 11.63 -4.74 3.54
C PRO A 173 10.45 -4.86 2.56
N VAL A 174 10.66 -4.41 1.32
CA VAL A 174 9.75 -4.54 0.18
C VAL A 174 10.50 -5.28 -0.91
N MET A 175 9.95 -6.40 -1.40
CA MET A 175 10.56 -7.14 -2.50
C MET A 175 9.88 -6.83 -3.82
N THR A 176 10.69 -6.61 -4.86
CA THR A 176 10.20 -6.39 -6.22
C THR A 176 11.06 -7.15 -7.24
N ALA A 177 10.46 -7.43 -8.39
CA ALA A 177 11.13 -8.12 -9.49
C ALA A 177 12.00 -7.12 -10.27
N PRO A 178 13.11 -7.58 -10.88
CA PRO A 178 13.88 -6.73 -11.78
C PRO A 178 13.03 -6.32 -12.99
N LEU A 179 13.18 -5.06 -13.41
CA LEU A 179 12.54 -4.57 -14.63
C LEU A 179 13.13 -5.32 -15.83
N ARG A 180 12.31 -6.14 -16.49
CA ARG A 180 12.69 -6.77 -17.76
C ARG A 180 12.42 -5.79 -18.89
N MET A 181 13.47 -5.12 -19.37
CA MET A 181 13.37 -4.42 -20.66
C MET A 181 13.22 -5.46 -21.77
N ARG A 182 12.16 -5.35 -22.56
CA ARG A 182 12.03 -6.12 -23.79
C ARG A 182 13.03 -5.54 -24.79
N CYS A 183 14.14 -6.24 -25.03
CA CYS A 183 14.97 -5.93 -26.20
C CYS A 183 14.13 -6.23 -27.45
N SER A 184 13.74 -5.20 -28.18
CA SER A 184 13.24 -5.33 -29.55
C SER A 184 14.33 -5.99 -30.39
N ARG A 185 14.05 -7.17 -30.93
CA ARG A 185 14.85 -7.76 -32.02
C ARG A 185 14.38 -7.22 -33.34
#